data_AF-A0A3B8WE68-F1
#
_entry.id   AF-A0A3B8WE68-F1
#
_cell.length_a   1.000
_cell.length_b   1.000
_cell.length_c   1.000
_cell.angle_alpha   90.00
_cell.angle_beta   90.00
_cell.angle_gamma   90.00
#
_symmetry.space_group_name_H-M   'P 1'
#
loop_
_entity.id
_entity.type
_entity.pdbx_description
1 polymer ?
#
loop_
_entity_poly.entity_id
_entity_poly.type
_entity_poly.pdbx_seq_one_letter_code
_entity_poly.pdbx_strand_id
1 'polypeptide(L)'
;GSLQPAPAIVFGPNDQLQHRFLAQVGYQGKFPHHLCPSSEGFVKLALAGMGYGMIPEIQAREHIQANQLVNIAPGSGLEVPLYWHFWRHGGELMSRLTRKLQDSNGLV
;
A
#
# COMPACT_ATOMS: atom_id res chain seq x y z
N GLY A 1 -20.71 -12.33 -22.90
CA GLY A 1 -20.90 -11.95 -21.48
C GLY A 1 -19.98 -10.78 -21.20
N SER A 2 -20.50 -9.69 -20.65
CA SER A 2 -19.67 -8.53 -20.29
C SER A 2 -18.82 -8.89 -19.06
N LEU A 3 -17.49 -8.88 -19.18
CA LEU A 3 -16.62 -8.93 -18.01
C LEU A 3 -16.78 -7.62 -17.26
N GLN A 4 -17.33 -7.68 -16.05
CA GLN A 4 -17.32 -6.50 -15.18
C GLN A 4 -15.87 -6.21 -14.73
N PRO A 5 -15.45 -4.94 -14.71
CA PRO A 5 -14.13 -4.58 -14.23
C PRO A 5 -13.98 -4.99 -12.76
N ALA A 6 -12.86 -5.62 -12.42
CA ALA A 6 -12.55 -5.96 -11.03
C ALA A 6 -12.56 -4.69 -10.16
N PRO A 7 -13.05 -4.75 -8.93
CA PRO A 7 -13.01 -3.60 -8.02
C PRO A 7 -11.61 -3.41 -7.44
N ALA A 8 -11.22 -2.15 -7.25
CA ALA A 8 -10.06 -1.82 -6.44
C ALA A 8 -10.41 -1.94 -4.94
N ILE A 9 -9.43 -2.24 -4.10
CA ILE A 9 -9.53 -2.09 -2.66
C ILE A 9 -8.86 -0.75 -2.31
N VAL A 10 -9.55 0.08 -1.55
CA VAL A 10 -9.05 1.39 -1.07
C VAL A 10 -9.16 1.44 0.45
N PHE A 11 -8.13 1.98 1.11
CA PHE A 11 -8.12 2.00 2.58
C PHE A 11 -9.20 2.94 3.13
N GLY A 12 -9.38 4.09 2.50
CA GLY A 12 -10.37 5.08 2.91
C GLY A 12 -10.57 6.17 1.87
N PRO A 13 -11.49 7.13 2.11
CA PRO A 13 -11.84 8.17 1.15
C PRO A 13 -10.68 9.13 0.82
N ASN A 14 -9.69 9.22 1.71
CA ASN A 14 -8.51 10.07 1.52
C ASN A 14 -7.30 9.29 0.95
N ASP A 15 -7.46 7.99 0.67
CA ASP A 15 -6.40 7.18 0.08
C ASP A 15 -6.28 7.48 -1.42
N GLN A 16 -5.17 8.12 -1.77
CA GLN A 16 -4.86 8.52 -3.14
C GLN A 16 -3.87 7.59 -3.83
N LEU A 17 -3.44 6.48 -3.20
CA LEU A 17 -2.41 5.61 -3.78
C LEU A 17 -2.88 5.01 -5.11
N GLN A 18 -4.10 4.47 -5.16
CA GLN A 18 -4.68 3.92 -6.39
C GLN A 18 -4.80 4.97 -7.48
N HIS A 19 -5.32 6.14 -7.13
CA HIS A 19 -5.51 7.25 -8.07
C HIS A 19 -4.18 7.71 -8.66
N ARG A 20 -3.14 7.85 -7.82
CA ARG A 20 -1.78 8.24 -8.25
C ARG A 20 -1.16 7.20 -9.17
N PHE A 21 -1.27 5.92 -8.83
CA PHE A 21 -0.73 4.84 -9.66
C PHE A 21 -1.43 4.77 -11.01
N LEU A 22 -2.77 4.82 -11.02
CA LEU A 22 -3.56 4.82 -12.24
C LEU A 22 -3.25 6.03 -13.13
N ALA A 23 -3.09 7.22 -12.55
CA ALA A 23 -2.69 8.40 -13.28
C ALA A 23 -1.29 8.26 -13.92
N GLN A 24 -0.34 7.62 -13.23
CA GLN A 24 1.01 7.34 -13.76
C GLN A 24 0.98 6.42 -14.99
N VAL A 25 0.02 5.50 -15.07
CA VAL A 25 -0.20 4.64 -16.25
C VAL A 25 -1.21 5.20 -17.25
N GLY A 26 -1.60 6.48 -17.11
CA GLY A 26 -2.43 7.20 -18.06
C GLY A 26 -3.95 7.05 -17.87
N TYR A 27 -4.41 6.48 -16.75
CA TYR A 27 -5.82 6.30 -16.43
C TYR A 27 -6.33 7.34 -15.41
N GLN A 28 -7.39 8.06 -15.75
CA GLN A 28 -8.00 9.09 -14.89
C GLN A 28 -9.52 8.89 -14.71
N GLY A 29 -10.05 7.73 -15.09
CA GLY A 29 -11.46 7.40 -14.97
C GLY A 29 -11.87 6.99 -13.54
N LYS A 30 -13.18 6.84 -13.33
CA LYS A 30 -13.71 6.23 -12.11
C LYS A 30 -13.61 4.71 -12.20
N PHE A 31 -13.29 4.07 -11.07
CA PHE A 31 -13.25 2.62 -10.95
C PHE A 31 -14.16 2.15 -9.78
N PRO A 32 -14.80 0.97 -9.90
CA PRO A 32 -15.52 0.38 -8.76
C PRO A 32 -14.53 0.04 -7.64
N HIS A 33 -14.94 0.19 -6.39
CA HIS A 33 -14.05 -0.08 -5.27
C HIS A 33 -14.76 -0.55 -4.00
N HIS A 34 -14.00 -1.26 -3.16
CA HIS A 34 -14.34 -1.59 -1.79
C HIS A 34 -13.54 -0.68 -0.83
N LEU A 35 -14.20 -0.19 0.22
CA LEU A 35 -13.54 0.53 1.32
C LEU A 35 -13.15 -0.45 2.43
N CYS A 36 -11.87 -0.50 2.78
CA CYS A 36 -11.35 -1.38 3.82
C CYS A 36 -10.29 -0.65 4.68
N PRO A 37 -10.71 0.02 5.79
CA PRO A 37 -9.81 0.78 6.66
C PRO A 37 -9.07 -0.15 7.65
N SER A 38 -8.48 -1.23 7.15
CA SER A 38 -7.67 -2.18 7.91
C SER A 38 -6.57 -2.71 7.02
N SER A 39 -5.31 -2.54 7.41
CA SER A 39 -4.16 -3.02 6.62
C SER A 39 -4.19 -4.54 6.43
N GLU A 40 -4.50 -5.28 7.50
CA GLU A 40 -4.64 -6.74 7.42
C GLU A 40 -5.87 -7.15 6.61
N GLY A 41 -7.00 -6.46 6.81
CA GLY A 41 -8.24 -6.70 6.06
C GLY A 41 -8.06 -6.49 4.57
N PHE A 42 -7.27 -5.48 4.19
CA PHE A 42 -6.96 -5.18 2.79
C PHE A 42 -6.28 -6.37 2.10
N VAL A 43 -5.24 -6.93 2.72
CA VAL A 43 -4.52 -8.09 2.19
C VAL A 43 -5.45 -9.31 2.14
N LYS A 44 -6.26 -9.54 3.18
CA LYS A 44 -7.24 -10.65 3.21
C LYS A 44 -8.27 -10.57 2.09
N LEU A 45 -8.77 -9.36 1.77
CA LEU A 45 -9.69 -9.17 0.65
C LEU A 45 -9.03 -9.48 -0.69
N ALA A 46 -7.77 -9.05 -0.89
CA ALA A 46 -7.03 -9.37 -2.10
C ALA A 46 -6.80 -10.89 -2.24
N LEU A 47 -6.40 -11.56 -1.16
CA LEU A 47 -6.22 -13.01 -1.12
C LEU A 47 -7.51 -13.79 -1.36
N ALA A 48 -8.65 -13.24 -0.95
CA ALA A 48 -9.97 -13.81 -1.22
C ALA A 48 -10.46 -13.55 -2.66
N GLY A 49 -9.67 -12.88 -3.51
CA GLY A 49 -10.04 -12.55 -4.89
C GLY A 49 -11.11 -11.45 -4.98
N MET A 50 -11.33 -10.69 -3.91
CA MET A 50 -12.38 -9.68 -3.84
C MET A 50 -12.00 -8.37 -4.55
N GLY A 51 -10.75 -8.23 -5.01
CA GLY A 51 -10.31 -7.04 -5.73
C GLY A 51 -8.78 -6.96 -5.84
N TYR A 52 -8.31 -5.88 -6.47
CA TYR A 52 -6.88 -5.57 -6.58
C TYR A 52 -6.51 -4.34 -5.77
N GLY A 53 -5.23 -4.16 -5.46
CA GLY A 53 -4.79 -2.85 -5.00
C GLY A 53 -3.32 -2.67 -4.68
N MET A 54 -2.96 -1.44 -4.31
CA MET A 54 -1.62 -1.05 -3.88
C MET A 54 -1.38 -1.56 -2.46
N ILE A 55 -0.63 -2.65 -2.34
CA ILE A 55 -0.24 -3.26 -1.07
C ILE A 55 1.25 -2.99 -0.86
N PRO A 56 1.69 -2.52 0.32
CA PRO A 56 3.11 -2.36 0.62
C PRO A 56 3.87 -3.66 0.39
N GLU A 57 5.06 -3.59 -0.21
CA GLU A 57 5.82 -4.79 -0.59
C GLU A 57 6.07 -5.72 0.60
N ILE A 58 6.37 -5.15 1.79
CA ILE A 58 6.58 -5.90 3.02
C ILE A 58 5.38 -6.80 3.41
N GLN A 59 4.17 -6.42 3.01
CA GLN A 59 2.95 -7.22 3.24
C GLN A 59 2.65 -8.18 2.09
N ALA A 60 3.05 -7.85 0.86
CA ALA A 60 2.71 -8.65 -0.33
C ALA A 60 3.74 -9.74 -0.65
N ARG A 61 5.00 -9.55 -0.28
CA ARG A 61 6.14 -10.37 -0.75
C ARG A 61 5.96 -11.87 -0.52
N GLU A 62 5.59 -12.26 0.69
CA GLU A 62 5.40 -13.69 1.03
C GLU A 62 4.24 -14.32 0.23
N HIS A 63 3.14 -13.59 0.07
CA HIS A 63 1.98 -14.07 -0.68
C HIS A 63 2.25 -14.17 -2.19
N ILE A 64 3.08 -13.28 -2.74
CA ILE A 64 3.52 -13.38 -4.14
C ILE A 64 4.43 -14.60 -4.34
N GLN A 65 5.40 -14.82 -3.44
CA GLN A 65 6.28 -15.99 -3.49
C GLN A 65 5.50 -17.30 -3.36
N ALA A 66 4.43 -17.30 -2.57
CA ALA A 66 3.52 -18.42 -2.42
C ALA A 66 2.50 -18.58 -3.57
N ASN A 67 2.56 -17.74 -4.62
CA ASN A 67 1.59 -17.69 -5.72
C ASN A 67 0.12 -17.46 -5.28
N GLN A 68 -0.08 -16.83 -4.12
CA GLN A 68 -1.40 -16.47 -3.61
C GLN A 68 -1.84 -15.08 -4.09
N LEU A 69 -0.87 -14.20 -4.36
CA LEU A 69 -1.06 -12.91 -5.01
C LEU A 69 -0.19 -12.84 -6.27
N VAL A 70 -0.61 -12.02 -7.22
CA VAL A 70 0.15 -11.72 -8.44
C VAL A 70 0.39 -10.22 -8.55
N ASN A 71 1.59 -9.81 -8.95
CA ASN A 71 1.84 -8.42 -9.31
C ASN A 71 1.23 -8.14 -10.69
N ILE A 72 0.15 -7.36 -10.71
CA ILE A 72 -0.59 -7.00 -11.92
C ILE A 72 0.09 -5.92 -12.77
N ALA A 73 1.12 -5.25 -12.25
CA ALA A 73 1.90 -4.25 -12.96
C ALA A 73 3.41 -4.42 -12.71
N PRO A 74 4.03 -5.50 -13.22
CA PRO A 74 5.46 -5.74 -13.05
C PRO A 74 6.30 -4.56 -13.54
N GLY A 75 7.29 -4.13 -12.75
CA GLY A 75 8.17 -3.01 -13.07
C GLY A 75 7.54 -1.62 -12.85
N SER A 76 6.28 -1.54 -12.42
CA SER A 76 5.62 -0.29 -12.04
C SER A 76 5.22 -0.31 -10.57
N GLY A 77 5.42 0.80 -9.86
CA GLY A 77 5.05 0.95 -8.46
C GLY A 77 5.04 2.41 -8.04
N LEU A 78 4.67 2.65 -6.78
CA LEU A 78 4.74 3.98 -6.16
C LEU A 78 5.76 3.97 -5.02
N GLU A 79 6.76 4.83 -5.14
CA GLU A 79 7.63 5.18 -4.02
C GLU A 79 6.91 6.19 -3.11
N VAL A 80 6.78 5.84 -1.83
CA VAL A 80 6.12 6.69 -0.82
C VAL A 80 7.15 7.05 0.25
N PRO A 81 7.75 8.25 0.19
CA PRO A 81 8.73 8.66 1.20
C PRO A 81 8.06 8.85 2.56
N LEU A 82 8.63 8.23 3.59
CA LEU A 82 8.16 8.33 4.98
C LEU A 82 9.01 9.35 5.75
N TYR A 83 8.36 10.16 6.56
CA TYR A 83 9.00 11.18 7.39
C TYR A 83 8.61 11.00 8.84
N TRP A 84 9.62 11.02 9.73
CA TRP A 84 9.42 10.99 11.18
C TRP A 84 9.51 12.42 11.74
N HIS A 85 8.38 12.96 12.20
CA HIS A 85 8.31 14.28 12.82
C HIS A 85 8.21 14.13 14.34
N PHE A 86 9.13 14.77 15.07
CA PHE A 86 9.16 14.74 16.53
C PHE A 86 9.65 16.08 17.09
N TRP A 87 9.30 16.35 18.36
CA TRP A 87 9.75 17.54 19.07
C TRP A 87 11.19 17.37 19.55
N ARG A 88 12.07 18.31 19.20
CA ARG A 88 13.50 18.27 19.57
C ARG A 88 13.76 18.19 21.08
N HIS A 89 12.82 18.62 21.92
CA HIS A 89 12.97 18.64 23.38
C HIS A 89 12.37 17.40 24.06
N GLY A 90 12.02 16.35 23.29
CA GLY A 90 11.32 15.15 23.79
C GLY A 90 12.14 14.23 24.71
N GLY A 91 13.30 14.68 25.20
CA GLY A 91 14.15 13.92 26.11
C GLY A 91 14.78 12.67 25.49
N GLU A 92 15.47 11.91 26.34
CA GLU A 92 16.28 10.74 25.95
C GLU A 92 15.44 9.64 25.28
N LEU A 93 14.18 9.46 25.69
CA LEU A 93 13.28 8.46 25.12
C LEU A 93 13.00 8.72 23.63
N MET A 94 12.73 9.97 23.25
CA MET A 94 12.50 10.33 21.84
C MET A 94 13.78 10.21 21.02
N SER A 95 14.95 10.51 21.60
CA SER A 95 16.23 10.27 20.94
C SER A 95 16.47 8.78 20.67
N ARG A 96 16.15 7.90 21.64
CA ARG A 96 16.27 6.45 21.48
C ARG A 96 15.31 5.90 20.41
N LEU A 97 14.05 6.35 20.42
CA LEU A 97 13.06 5.94 19.42
C LEU A 97 13.47 6.42 18.01
N THR A 98 13.92 7.66 17.89
CA THR A 98 14.36 8.23 16.60
C THR A 98 15.51 7.43 16.02
N ARG A 99 16.51 7.08 16.83
CA ARG A 99 17.64 6.23 16.39
C ARG A 99 17.13 4.87 15.89
N LYS A 100 16.21 4.23 16.62
CA LYS A 100 15.64 2.95 16.21
C LYS A 100 14.85 3.03 14.91
N LEU A 101 14.08 4.10 14.69
CA LEU A 101 13.36 4.29 13.44
C LEU A 101 14.31 4.54 12.25
N GLN A 102 15.41 5.26 12.48
CA GLN A 102 16.45 5.49 11.47
C GLN A 102 17.20 4.19 11.11
N ASP A 103 17.55 3.37 12.10
CA ASP A 103 18.24 2.09 11.89
C ASP A 103 17.34 1.07 11.14
N SER A 104 16.03 1.10 11.40
CA SER A 104 15.05 0.24 10.73
C SER A 104 14.79 0.61 9.26
N ASN A 105 15.33 1.74 8.78
CA ASN A 105 15.16 2.23 7.41
C ASN A 105 16.02 1.45 6.38
N GLY A 106 16.49 0.25 6.73
CA GLY A 106 17.34 -0.62 5.92
C GLY A 106 16.62 -1.40 4.80
N LEU A 107 15.49 -0.89 4.30
CA LEU A 107 14.85 -1.37 3.09
C LEU A 107 14.77 -0.18 2.13
N VAL A 108 15.90 0.06 1.45
CA VAL A 108 15.97 0.80 0.18
C VAL A 108 15.27 -0.03 -0.89
#